data_AF-A0A7W4GP22-F1
#
_entry.id   AF-A0A7W4GP22-F1
#
_cell.length_a   1.000
_cell.length_b   1.000
_cell.length_c   1.000
_cell.angle_alpha   90.00
_cell.angle_beta   90.00
_cell.angle_gamma   90.00
#
_symmetry.space_group_name_H-M   'P 1'
#
loop_
_entity.id
_entity.type
_entity.pdbx_description
1 polymer ?
#
loop_
_entity_poly.entity_id
_entity_poly.type
_entity_poly.pdbx_seq_one_letter_code
_entity_poly.pdbx_strand_id
1 'polypeptide(L)' 'GFPIASGIIEGACRHLINDRLDITGARWGLDGAEALLKIRSLKSSGDFDGYWQFHKQQSKQRCYTFQAA' A
#
# COMPACT_ATOMS: atom_id res chain seq x y z
N GLY A 1 -27.28 12.67 6.80
CA GLY A 1 -26.83 12.28 5.45
C GLY A 1 -25.43 11.76 5.56
N PHE A 2 -25.13 10.58 5.02
CA PHE A 2 -23.76 10.10 4.96
C PHE A 2 -22.93 11.10 4.14
N PRO A 3 -21.78 11.58 4.63
CA PRO A 3 -20.92 12.39 3.80
C PRO A 3 -20.50 11.51 2.62
N ILE A 4 -20.87 11.90 1.41
CA ILE A 4 -20.21 11.41 0.20
C ILE A 4 -18.82 12.02 0.28
N ALA A 5 -17.92 11.31 0.97
CA ALA A 5 -16.62 11.79 1.41
C ALA A 5 -15.61 11.87 0.26
N SER A 6 -16.02 12.34 -0.92
CA SER A 6 -15.15 12.50 -2.07
C SER A 6 -13.97 13.39 -1.72
N GLY A 7 -14.18 14.52 -1.03
CA GLY A 7 -13.07 15.41 -0.67
C GLY A 7 -12.02 14.81 0.28
N ILE A 8 -12.42 13.93 1.21
CA ILE A 8 -11.47 13.21 2.10
C ILE A 8 -10.73 12.13 1.30
N ILE A 9 -11.44 11.42 0.42
CA ILE A 9 -10.88 10.40 -0.47
C ILE A 9 -9.93 11.03 -1.51
N GLU A 10 -10.28 12.17 -2.09
CA GLU A 10 -9.48 12.94 -3.05
C GLU A 10 -8.28 13.61 -2.38
N GLY A 11 -8.45 14.12 -1.15
CA GLY A 11 -7.35 14.64 -0.33
C GLY A 11 -6.35 13.54 0.05
N ALA A 12 -6.86 12.36 0.44
CA ALA A 12 -6.04 11.19 0.70
C ALA A 12 -5.33 10.71 -0.56
N CYS A 13 -6.04 10.51 -1.67
CA CYS A 13 -5.43 10.13 -2.95
C CYS A 13 -4.38 11.14 -3.41
N ARG A 14 -4.65 12.45 -3.37
CA ARG A 14 -3.67 13.48 -3.76
C ARG A 14 -2.40 13.42 -2.90
N HIS A 15 -2.53 13.24 -1.59
CA HIS A 15 -1.38 13.16 -0.69
C HIS A 15 -0.65 11.80 -0.77
N LEU A 16 -1.38 10.71 -0.99
CA LEU A 16 -0.87 9.33 -1.07
C LEU A 16 -0.41 8.92 -2.47
N ILE A 17 -0.73 9.68 -3.52
CA ILE A 17 -0.33 9.40 -4.91
C ILE A 17 0.71 10.42 -5.36
N ASN A 18 0.35 11.71 -5.34
CA ASN A 18 1.10 12.75 -6.04
C ASN A 18 2.51 12.93 -5.46
N ASP A 19 2.66 12.81 -4.13
CA ASP A 19 3.95 12.97 -3.45
C ASP A 19 5.06 11.98 -3.89
N ARG A 20 4.71 10.81 -4.47
CA ARG A 20 5.72 9.82 -4.91
C ARG A 20 5.59 9.36 -6.36
N LEU A 21 4.38 9.34 -6.90
CA LEU A 21 4.14 8.94 -8.29
C LEU A 21 4.40 10.11 -9.26
N ASP A 22 4.36 11.36 -8.79
CA ASP A 22 4.63 12.59 -9.56
C ASP A 22 6.08 13.11 -9.39
N ILE A 23 6.97 12.29 -8.82
CA ILE A 23 8.40 12.64 -8.74
C ILE A 23 9.00 12.54 -10.14
N THR A 24 9.49 13.65 -10.66
CA THR A 24 10.13 13.72 -11.97
C THR A 24 11.32 12.75 -12.03
N GLY A 25 11.33 11.86 -13.03
CA GLY A 25 12.37 10.83 -13.18
C GLY A 25 12.09 9.50 -12.48
N ALA A 26 10.98 9.38 -11.73
CA ALA A 26 10.58 8.09 -11.18
C ALA A 26 9.98 7.20 -12.28
N ARG A 27 10.51 5.98 -12.42
CA ARG A 27 10.02 4.98 -13.37
C ARG A 27 9.21 3.93 -12.63
N TRP A 28 7.89 4.07 -12.64
CA TRP A 28 6.98 3.10 -12.06
C TRP A 28 6.26 2.32 -13.16
N GLY A 29 6.24 0.99 -13.04
CA GLY A 29 5.24 0.18 -13.73
C GLY A 29 3.89 0.25 -13.00
N LEU A 30 2.79 -0.08 -13.69
CA LEU A 30 1.44 -0.08 -13.09
C LEU A 30 1.37 -0.90 -11.80
N ASP A 31 2.01 -2.07 -11.81
CA ASP A 31 2.08 -2.98 -10.65
C ASP A 31 2.79 -2.34 -9.45
N GLY A 32 3.92 -1.65 -9.69
CA GLY A 32 4.66 -0.96 -8.65
C GLY A 32 3.92 0.26 -8.09
N ALA A 33 3.22 1.00 -8.95
CA ALA A 33 2.39 2.12 -8.54
C ALA A 33 1.21 1.65 -7.68
N GLU A 34 0.54 0.56 -8.07
CA GLU A 34 -0.57 -0.03 -7.32
C GLU A 34 -0.12 -0.62 -5.97
N ALA A 35 1.02 -1.31 -5.94
CA ALA A 35 1.58 -1.84 -4.69
C ALA A 35 1.91 -0.72 -3.70
N LEU A 36 2.52 0.37 -4.18
CA LEU A 36 2.83 1.55 -3.36
C LEU A 36 1.54 2.17 -2.80
N LEU A 37 0.51 2.28 -3.64
CA LEU A 37 -0.80 2.80 -3.26
C LEU A 37 -1.42 1.99 -2.13
N LYS A 38 -1.49 0.66 -2.26
CA LYS A 38 -2.05 -0.22 -1.23
C LYS A 38 -1.33 -0.06 0.12
N ILE A 39 0.00 -0.03 0.11
CA ILE A 39 0.81 0.15 1.33
C ILE A 39 0.55 1.51 1.98
N ARG A 40 0.46 2.58 1.18
CA ARG A 40 0.20 3.93 1.69
C ARG A 40 -1.22 4.07 2.24
N SER A 41 -2.21 3.44 1.62
CA SER A 41 -3.58 3.38 2.14
C SER A 41 -3.63 2.68 3.50
N LEU A 42 -2.94 1.54 3.66
CA LEU A 42 -2.83 0.85 4.95
C LEU A 42 -2.18 1.72 6.03
N LYS A 43 -1.17 2.51 5.66
CA LYS A 43 -0.51 3.45 6.58
C LYS A 43 -1.44 4.59 7.00
N SER A 44 -2.24 5.11 6.07
CA SER A 44 -3.20 6.18 6.36
C SER A 44 -4.36 5.71 7.24
N SER A 45 -4.78 4.45 7.12
CA SER A 45 -5.82 3.85 7.96
C SER A 45 -5.31 3.45 9.36
N GLY A 46 -3.98 3.38 9.56
CA GLY A 46 -3.37 2.92 10.82
C GLY A 46 -3.19 1.39 10.92
N ASP A 47 -3.73 0.63 9.97
CA ASP A 47 -3.68 -0.85 9.93
C ASP A 47 -2.34 -1.42 9.44
N PHE A 48 -1.37 -0.56 9.11
CA PHE A 48 -0.10 -1.00 8.56
C PHE A 48 0.64 -1.99 9.45
N ASP A 49 0.63 -1.83 10.77
CA ASP A 49 1.34 -2.73 11.68
C ASP A 49 0.73 -4.15 11.64
N GLY A 50 -0.59 -4.26 11.72
CA GLY A 50 -1.30 -5.54 11.63
C GLY A 50 -1.08 -6.24 10.29
N TYR A 51 -1.18 -5.50 9.19
CA TYR A 51 -0.84 -6.01 7.85
C TYR A 51 0.62 -6.46 7.77
N TRP A 52 1.55 -5.71 8.35
CA TRP A 52 2.98 -6.02 8.32
C TRP A 52 3.30 -7.33 9.05
N GLN A 53 2.68 -7.58 10.19
CA GLN A 53 2.81 -8.85 10.91
C GLN A 53 2.29 -10.03 10.07
N PHE A 54 1.11 -9.88 9.47
CA PHE A 54 0.53 -10.88 8.56
C PHE A 54 1.45 -11.15 7.36
N HIS A 55 1.92 -10.10 6.69
CA HIS A 55 2.78 -10.20 5.52
C HIS A 55 4.13 -10.89 5.83
N LYS A 56 4.74 -10.59 6.99
CA LYS A 56 5.94 -11.29 7.46
C LYS A 56 5.68 -12.77 7.70
N GLN A 57 4.56 -13.12 8.33
CA GLN A 57 4.21 -14.51 8.61
C GLN A 57 4.00 -15.30 7.31
N GLN A 58 3.31 -14.72 6.35
CA GLN A 58 3.08 -15.31 5.03
C GLN A 58 4.37 -15.42 4.20
N SER A 59 5.25 -14.42 4.27
CA SER A 59 6.58 -14.47 3.62
C SER A 59 7.45 -15.60 4.18
N LYS A 60 7.45 -15.78 5.51
CA LYS A 60 8.12 -16.91 6.15
C LYS A 60 7.54 -18.24 5.67
N GLN A 61 6.22 -18.39 5.63
CA GLN A 61 5.61 -19.61 5.09
C GLN A 61 6.04 -19.86 3.64
N ARG A 62 6.02 -18.84 2.77
CA ARG A 62 6.43 -19.00 1.36
C ARG A 62 7.90 -19.38 1.19
N CYS A 63 8.81 -18.79 1.98
CA CYS A 63 10.25 -19.08 1.88
C CYS A 63 10.66 -20.41 2.53
N TYR A 64 10.05 -20.76 3.66
CA TYR A 64 10.43 -21.97 4.42
C TYR A 64 9.62 -23.21 4.03
N THR A 65 8.43 -23.08 3.42
CA THR A 65 7.66 -24.25 2.94
C THR A 65 8.33 -24.96 1.77
N PHE A 66 9.24 -24.29 1.05
CA PHE A 66 9.98 -24.87 -0.08
C PHE A 66 11.25 -25.59 0.34
N GLN A 67 11.66 -25.49 1.60
CA GLN A 67 12.91 -26.09 2.11
C GLN A 67 12.65 -27.30 3.01
N ALA A 68 11.39 -27.66 3.23
CA ALA A 68 10.95 -28.76 4.09
C ALA A 68 10.33 -29.94 3.30
N ALA A 69 10.64 -30.08 2.00
CA ALA A 69 10.25 -31.22 1.17
C ALA A 69 11.49 -31.99 0.69
#